data_AF-A0A8J6Q0A8-F1
#
_entry.id   AF-A0A8J6Q0A8-F1
#
_cell.length_a   1.000
_cell.length_b   1.000
_cell.length_c   1.000
_cell.angle_alpha   90.00
_cell.angle_beta   90.00
_cell.angle_gamma   90.00
#
_symmetry.space_group_name_H-M   'P 1'
#
loop_
_entity.id
_entity.type
_entity.pdbx_description
1 polymer ?
#
loop_
_entity_poly.entity_id
_entity_poly.type
_entity_poly.pdbx_seq_one_letter_code
_entity_poly.pdbx_strand_id
1 'polypeptide(L)'
;MEKPIFDLLIEISKNDFIDNEDKSNITTRDKLINRAEKQRQLDYLLSEGLVSRTNEIYIITEYGYHIAQFNSWKEYLSHKKALIQRQLKKEKYDLYISWFQSKTGWFPYLVSIIGVVISLYALKNSKEKSLEKLQTTHKETANKQLKDIDSSTKNIQNEKAVDMDTFRLNHQKNTKSD
;
A
#
# COMPACT_ATOMS: atom_id res chain seq x y z
N MET A 1 -2.83 37.98 -14.60
CA MET A 1 -4.20 37.86 -14.04
C MET A 1 -4.47 36.53 -13.32
N GLU A 2 -3.61 35.51 -13.45
CA GLU A 2 -3.92 34.14 -12.98
C GLU A 2 -3.83 33.92 -11.47
N LYS A 3 -2.96 34.65 -10.76
CA LYS A 3 -2.73 34.47 -9.32
C LYS A 3 -3.98 34.77 -8.45
N PRO A 4 -4.67 35.91 -8.58
CA PRO A 4 -5.83 36.20 -7.72
C PRO A 4 -7.00 35.23 -7.93
N ILE A 5 -7.18 34.69 -9.14
CA ILE A 5 -8.18 33.65 -9.43
C ILE A 5 -7.83 32.34 -8.69
N PHE A 6 -6.55 31.96 -8.70
CA PHE A 6 -6.09 30.75 -8.01
C PHE A 6 -6.20 30.90 -6.49
N ASP A 7 -5.83 32.07 -5.97
CA ASP A 7 -5.94 32.38 -4.55
C ASP A 7 -7.42 32.32 -4.10
N LEU A 8 -8.36 32.82 -4.92
CA LEU A 8 -9.80 32.71 -4.67
C LEU A 8 -10.28 31.25 -4.70
N LEU A 9 -9.77 30.41 -5.62
CA LEU A 9 -10.09 28.98 -5.64
C LEU A 9 -9.62 28.27 -4.36
N ILE A 10 -8.43 28.61 -3.86
CA ILE A 10 -7.92 28.09 -2.58
C ILE A 10 -8.76 28.60 -1.40
N GLU A 11 -9.24 29.85 -1.45
CA GLU A 11 -10.13 30.39 -0.42
C GLU A 11 -11.45 29.61 -0.37
N ILE A 12 -12.07 29.36 -1.52
CA ILE A 12 -13.31 28.55 -1.61
C ILE A 12 -13.04 27.12 -1.11
N SER A 13 -11.89 26.52 -1.44
CA SER A 13 -11.58 25.14 -1.03
C SER A 13 -11.42 24.97 0.49
N LYS A 14 -11.06 26.04 1.21
CA LYS A 14 -10.89 26.03 2.67
C LYS A 14 -12.19 26.31 3.42
N ASN A 15 -13.09 27.09 2.83
CA ASN A 15 -14.30 27.57 3.47
C ASN A 15 -15.56 26.76 3.09
N ASP A 16 -15.40 25.68 2.31
CA ASP A 16 -16.43 24.82 1.70
C ASP A 16 -17.39 25.54 0.73
N PHE A 17 -17.77 26.78 1.02
CA PHE A 17 -18.60 27.63 0.18
C PHE A 17 -18.26 29.12 0.36
N ILE A 18 -18.58 29.92 -0.66
CA ILE A 18 -18.59 31.38 -0.57
C ILE A 18 -20.01 31.87 -0.86
N ASP A 19 -20.58 32.59 0.09
CA ASP A 19 -21.78 33.38 -0.10
C ASP A 19 -21.39 34.75 -0.68
N ASN A 20 -22.01 35.11 -1.80
CA ASN A 20 -21.78 36.39 -2.46
C ASN A 20 -22.96 37.38 -2.26
N GLU A 21 -23.88 37.08 -1.33
CA GLU A 21 -24.87 38.05 -0.83
C GLU A 21 -24.17 39.19 -0.08
N ASP A 22 -23.68 40.17 -0.82
CA ASP A 22 -23.15 41.40 -0.23
C ASP A 22 -24.32 42.30 0.19
N LYS A 23 -24.71 42.17 1.45
CA LYS A 23 -25.76 42.96 2.13
C LYS A 23 -25.32 44.37 2.52
N SER A 24 -24.11 44.80 2.14
CA SER A 24 -23.60 46.11 2.51
C SER A 24 -24.08 47.21 1.57
N ASN A 25 -24.52 48.36 2.13
CA ASN A 25 -24.76 49.59 1.37
C ASN A 25 -23.40 50.19 0.96
N ILE A 26 -22.89 49.79 -0.20
CA ILE A 26 -21.60 50.25 -0.71
C ILE A 26 -21.71 51.68 -1.24
N THR A 27 -20.97 52.62 -0.65
CA THR A 27 -20.97 54.05 -1.06
C THR A 27 -19.67 54.51 -1.72
N THR A 28 -18.60 53.71 -1.73
CA THR A 28 -17.28 54.12 -2.24
C THR A 28 -16.93 53.43 -3.56
N ARG A 29 -16.40 54.19 -4.53
CA ARG A 29 -16.01 53.72 -5.87
C ARG A 29 -15.06 52.51 -5.84
N ASP A 30 -14.07 52.51 -4.96
CA ASP A 30 -13.06 51.43 -4.90
C ASP A 30 -13.66 50.09 -4.47
N LYS A 31 -14.67 50.13 -3.58
CA LYS A 31 -15.39 48.93 -3.15
C LYS A 31 -16.22 48.32 -4.30
N LEU A 32 -16.80 49.16 -5.16
CA LEU A 32 -17.52 48.70 -6.35
C LEU A 32 -16.58 48.02 -7.35
N ILE A 33 -15.37 48.57 -7.54
CA ILE A 33 -14.35 47.99 -8.43
C ILE A 33 -13.91 46.62 -7.90
N ASN A 34 -13.55 46.53 -6.61
CA ASN A 34 -13.14 45.25 -6.01
C ASN A 34 -14.24 44.18 -6.09
N ARG A 35 -15.51 44.58 -5.92
CA ARG A 35 -16.66 43.66 -6.08
C ARG A 35 -16.80 43.16 -7.51
N ALA A 36 -16.70 44.06 -8.49
CA ALA A 36 -16.76 43.69 -9.90
C ALA A 36 -15.60 42.76 -10.30
N GLU A 37 -14.41 42.98 -9.75
CA GLU A 37 -13.26 42.10 -9.97
C GLU A 37 -13.45 40.72 -9.34
N LYS A 38 -13.92 40.64 -8.09
CA LYS A 38 -14.22 39.36 -7.43
C LYS A 38 -15.31 38.59 -8.20
N GLN A 39 -16.35 39.27 -8.67
CA GLN A 39 -17.38 38.65 -9.50
C GLN A 39 -16.80 38.08 -10.80
N ARG A 40 -15.96 38.83 -11.52
CA ARG A 40 -15.28 38.34 -12.73
C ARG A 40 -14.43 37.09 -12.47
N GLN A 41 -13.77 37.03 -11.31
CA GLN A 41 -12.98 35.86 -10.92
C GLN A 41 -13.89 34.66 -10.65
N LEU A 42 -15.01 34.83 -9.95
CA LEU A 42 -16.00 33.78 -9.72
C LEU A 42 -16.62 33.28 -11.03
N ASP A 43 -16.97 34.20 -11.94
CA ASP A 43 -17.52 33.86 -13.26
C ASP A 43 -16.53 33.02 -14.07
N TYR A 44 -15.24 33.37 -14.00
CA TYR A 44 -14.18 32.57 -14.63
C TYR A 44 -14.10 31.16 -14.02
N LEU A 45 -14.04 31.05 -12.69
CA LEU A 45 -14.00 29.75 -12.00
C LEU A 45 -15.22 28.88 -12.33
N LEU A 46 -16.38 29.51 -12.52
CA LEU A 46 -17.61 28.85 -12.93
C LEU A 46 -17.56 28.37 -14.38
N SER A 47 -17.06 29.19 -15.30
CA SER A 47 -16.90 28.81 -16.71
C SER A 47 -15.93 27.65 -16.94
N GLU A 48 -14.90 27.55 -16.09
CA GLU A 48 -13.91 26.46 -16.12
C GLU A 48 -14.39 25.20 -15.37
N GLY A 49 -15.60 25.23 -14.78
CA GLY A 49 -16.17 24.11 -14.04
C GLY A 49 -15.44 23.79 -12.72
N LEU A 50 -14.65 24.73 -12.21
CA LEU A 50 -13.91 24.59 -10.94
C LEU A 50 -14.82 24.82 -9.73
N VAL A 51 -15.86 25.61 -9.95
CA VAL A 51 -16.84 25.99 -8.94
C VAL A 51 -18.23 25.86 -9.56
N SER A 52 -19.17 25.36 -8.78
CA SER A 52 -20.59 25.31 -9.10
C SER A 52 -21.34 26.40 -8.34
N ARG A 53 -22.46 26.85 -8.89
CA ARG A 53 -23.30 27.86 -8.25
C ARG A 53 -24.67 27.27 -7.94
N THR A 54 -25.06 27.37 -6.68
CA THR A 54 -26.42 27.06 -6.22
C THR A 54 -26.98 28.33 -5.59
N ASN A 55 -27.94 28.98 -6.26
CA ASN A 55 -28.44 30.32 -5.91
C ASN A 55 -27.32 31.38 -5.86
N GLU A 56 -27.03 31.97 -4.70
CA GLU A 56 -25.94 32.94 -4.51
C GLU A 56 -24.68 32.33 -3.87
N ILE A 57 -24.68 31.00 -3.71
CA ILE A 57 -23.60 30.25 -3.07
C ILE A 57 -22.74 29.60 -4.13
N TYR A 58 -21.43 29.81 -4.02
CA TYR A 58 -20.40 29.21 -4.85
C TYR A 58 -19.74 28.06 -4.08
N ILE A 59 -19.78 26.86 -4.65
CA ILE A 59 -19.29 25.62 -4.04
C ILE A 59 -18.23 25.00 -4.94
N ILE A 60 -17.09 24.61 -4.38
CA ILE A 60 -16.02 23.98 -5.15
C ILE A 60 -16.46 22.63 -5.74
N THR A 61 -16.11 22.36 -6.99
CA THR A 61 -16.36 21.04 -7.61
C THR A 61 -15.25 20.06 -7.23
N GLU A 62 -15.45 18.76 -7.46
CA GLU A 62 -14.39 17.76 -7.28
C GLU A 62 -13.15 18.10 -8.12
N TYR A 63 -13.34 18.54 -9.36
CA TYR A 63 -12.27 19.00 -10.24
C TYR A 63 -11.55 20.24 -9.69
N GLY A 64 -12.31 21.24 -9.22
CA GLY A 64 -11.74 22.43 -8.57
C GLY A 64 -10.96 22.08 -7.30
N TYR A 65 -11.46 21.14 -6.50
CA TYR A 65 -10.80 20.68 -5.28
C TYR A 65 -9.45 20.04 -5.58
N HIS A 66 -9.37 19.17 -6.59
CA HIS A 66 -8.11 18.59 -7.03
C HIS A 66 -7.09 19.66 -7.49
N ILE A 67 -7.55 20.71 -8.16
CA ILE A 67 -6.69 21.81 -8.61
C ILE A 67 -6.22 22.67 -7.43
N ALA A 68 -7.08 22.91 -6.44
CA ALA A 68 -6.77 23.69 -5.25
C ALA A 68 -5.72 23.04 -4.32
N GLN A 69 -5.39 21.75 -4.52
CA GLN A 69 -4.31 21.06 -3.80
C GLN A 69 -2.91 21.52 -4.24
N PHE A 70 -2.79 22.19 -5.38
CA PHE A 70 -1.52 22.72 -5.88
C PHE A 70 -1.31 24.16 -5.37
N ASN A 71 -0.06 24.63 -5.34
CA ASN A 71 0.24 26.00 -4.89
C ASN A 71 0.11 27.05 -6.00
N SER A 72 0.01 26.60 -7.27
CA SER A 72 -0.17 27.50 -8.41
C SER A 72 -0.71 26.78 -9.64
N TRP A 73 -1.28 27.56 -10.57
CA TRP A 73 -1.61 27.11 -11.92
C TRP A 73 -0.43 26.44 -12.63
N LYS A 74 0.76 27.01 -12.51
CA LYS A 74 1.98 26.47 -13.13
C LYS A 74 2.31 25.07 -12.61
N GLU A 75 2.18 24.86 -11.31
CA GLU A 75 2.42 23.56 -10.68
C GLU A 75 1.40 22.52 -11.17
N TYR A 76 0.11 22.85 -11.13
CA TYR A 76 -0.96 22.00 -11.66
C TYR A 76 -0.73 21.63 -13.14
N LEU A 77 -0.45 22.62 -13.99
CA LEU A 77 -0.19 22.41 -15.43
C LEU A 77 1.04 21.54 -15.67
N SER A 78 2.10 21.72 -14.87
CA SER A 78 3.29 20.87 -14.95
C SER A 78 2.98 19.42 -14.58
N HIS A 79 2.19 19.20 -13.53
CA HIS A 79 1.77 17.87 -13.10
C HIS A 79 0.90 17.19 -14.16
N LYS A 80 -0.09 17.92 -14.72
CA LYS A 80 -0.94 17.44 -15.81
C LYS A 80 -0.12 17.08 -17.05
N LYS A 81 0.86 17.90 -17.42
CA LYS A 81 1.77 17.63 -18.54
C LYS A 81 2.57 16.35 -18.29
N ALA A 82 3.07 16.14 -17.08
CA ALA A 82 3.80 14.93 -16.72
C ALA A 82 2.91 13.66 -16.80
N LEU A 83 1.65 13.74 -16.36
CA LEU A 83 0.70 12.64 -16.49
C LEU A 83 0.42 12.28 -17.95
N ILE A 84 0.15 13.28 -18.80
CA ILE A 84 -0.07 13.06 -20.24
C ILE A 84 1.17 12.43 -20.88
N GLN A 85 2.38 12.91 -20.55
CA GLN A 85 3.62 12.31 -21.06
C GLN A 85 3.80 10.85 -20.61
N ARG A 86 3.38 10.50 -19.39
CA ARG A 86 3.40 9.11 -18.91
C ARG A 86 2.40 8.24 -19.69
N GLN A 87 1.20 8.74 -19.96
CA GLN A 87 0.20 8.04 -20.76
C GLN A 87 0.69 7.81 -22.19
N LEU A 88 1.20 8.85 -22.86
CA LEU A 88 1.77 8.72 -24.20
C LEU A 88 2.95 7.74 -24.26
N LYS A 89 3.81 7.73 -23.23
CA LYS A 89 4.89 6.74 -23.12
C LYS A 89 4.33 5.33 -22.96
N LYS A 90 3.33 5.14 -22.09
CA LYS A 90 2.68 3.84 -21.88
C LYS A 90 2.07 3.31 -23.18
N GLU A 91 1.28 4.11 -23.86
CA GLU A 91 0.68 3.75 -25.15
C GLU A 91 1.74 3.37 -26.19
N LYS A 92 2.84 4.13 -26.25
CA LYS A 92 3.96 3.82 -27.13
C LYS A 92 4.60 2.47 -26.78
N TYR A 93 4.81 2.19 -25.50
CA TYR A 93 5.36 0.90 -25.07
C TYR A 93 4.40 -0.25 -25.33
N ASP A 94 3.12 -0.08 -25.06
CA ASP A 94 2.09 -1.09 -25.33
C ASP A 94 2.05 -1.43 -26.83
N LEU A 95 2.15 -0.41 -27.69
CA LEU A 95 2.23 -0.60 -29.14
C LEU A 95 3.52 -1.32 -29.56
N TYR A 96 4.67 -0.98 -28.97
CA TYR A 96 5.92 -1.70 -29.22
C TYR A 96 5.88 -3.16 -28.74
N ILE A 97 5.31 -3.42 -27.56
CA ILE A 97 5.16 -4.76 -27.02
C ILE A 97 4.23 -5.57 -27.92
N SER A 98 3.09 -5.01 -28.32
CA SER A 98 2.15 -5.67 -29.23
C SER A 98 2.81 -5.97 -30.58
N TRP A 99 3.60 -5.04 -31.13
CA TRP A 99 4.35 -5.26 -32.36
C TRP A 99 5.45 -6.31 -32.20
N PHE A 100 6.15 -6.29 -31.07
CA PHE A 100 7.18 -7.28 -30.77
C PHE A 100 6.58 -8.67 -30.62
N GLN A 101 5.48 -8.79 -29.87
CA GLN A 101 4.74 -10.05 -29.70
C GLN A 101 4.18 -10.57 -31.03
N SER A 102 3.60 -9.71 -31.87
CA SER A 102 3.08 -10.14 -33.18
C SER A 102 4.20 -10.63 -34.10
N LYS A 103 5.39 -10.03 -34.01
CA LYS A 103 6.56 -10.41 -34.83
C LYS A 103 7.33 -11.60 -34.26
N THR A 104 7.32 -11.81 -32.95
CA THR A 104 8.05 -12.88 -32.26
C THR A 104 7.12 -13.81 -31.48
N GLY A 105 6.38 -14.65 -32.22
CA GLY A 105 5.49 -15.67 -31.63
C GLY A 105 6.18 -16.73 -30.78
N TRP A 106 7.51 -16.80 -30.79
CA TRP A 106 8.33 -17.74 -30.03
C TRP A 106 8.82 -17.19 -28.67
N PHE A 107 8.65 -15.88 -28.42
CA PHE A 107 9.04 -15.23 -27.17
C PHE A 107 8.40 -15.85 -25.90
N PRO A 108 7.11 -16.23 -25.89
CA PRO A 108 6.50 -16.89 -24.72
C PRO A 108 7.21 -18.20 -24.35
N TYR A 109 7.64 -18.97 -25.35
CA TYR A 109 8.36 -20.22 -25.13
C TYR A 109 9.76 -19.98 -24.56
N LEU A 110 10.42 -18.91 -24.99
CA LEU A 110 11.74 -18.53 -24.49
C LEU A 110 11.69 -18.14 -23.00
N VAL A 111 10.66 -17.38 -22.60
CA VAL A 111 10.40 -17.05 -21.18
C VAL A 111 10.10 -18.32 -20.36
N SER A 112 9.32 -19.25 -20.92
CA SER A 112 9.02 -20.53 -20.27
C SER A 112 10.29 -21.37 -20.02
N ILE A 113 11.16 -21.47 -21.03
CA ILE A 113 12.42 -22.22 -20.92
C ILE A 113 13.33 -21.61 -19.86
N ILE A 114 13.46 -20.28 -19.81
CA ILE A 114 14.24 -19.60 -18.77
C ILE A 114 13.69 -19.92 -17.38
N GLY A 115 12.36 -19.93 -17.21
CA GLY A 115 11.73 -20.30 -15.94
C GLY A 115 12.05 -21.74 -15.50
N VAL A 116 12.07 -22.69 -16.45
CA VAL A 116 12.47 -24.08 -16.18
C VAL A 116 13.95 -24.18 -15.81
N VAL A 117 14.82 -23.43 -16.49
CA VAL A 117 16.26 -23.42 -16.16
C VAL A 117 16.51 -22.84 -14.76
N ILE A 118 15.82 -21.75 -14.40
CA ILE A 118 15.92 -21.15 -13.07
C ILE A 118 15.40 -22.11 -11.98
N SER A 119 14.28 -22.80 -12.22
CA SER A 119 13.74 -23.76 -11.25
C SER A 119 14.65 -24.97 -11.06
N LEU A 120 15.26 -25.47 -12.14
CA LEU A 120 16.27 -26.54 -12.07
C LEU A 120 17.55 -26.09 -11.35
N TYR A 121 18.00 -24.86 -11.58
CA TYR A 121 19.15 -24.29 -10.88
C TYR A 121 18.85 -24.13 -9.37
N ALA A 122 17.68 -23.60 -9.03
CA ALA A 122 17.23 -23.48 -7.64
C ALA A 122 17.11 -24.85 -6.97
N LEU A 123 16.57 -25.86 -7.66
CA LEU A 123 16.47 -27.22 -7.15
C LEU A 123 17.84 -27.83 -6.88
N LYS A 124 18.80 -27.66 -7.80
CA LYS A 124 20.19 -28.13 -7.61
C LYS A 124 20.84 -27.50 -6.38
N ASN A 125 20.69 -26.18 -6.21
CA ASN A 125 21.24 -25.46 -5.06
C ASN A 125 20.55 -25.84 -3.73
N SER A 126 19.25 -26.16 -3.77
CA SER A 126 18.50 -26.64 -2.60
C SER A 126 18.93 -28.03 -2.15
N LYS A 127 19.23 -28.93 -3.10
CA LYS A 127 19.72 -30.28 -2.81
C LYS A 127 21.11 -30.23 -2.17
N GLU A 128 21.99 -29.36 -2.65
CA GLU A 128 23.33 -29.15 -2.10
C GLU A 128 23.29 -28.66 -0.65
N LYS A 129 22.45 -27.65 -0.35
CA LYS A 129 22.20 -27.20 1.04
C LYS A 129 21.55 -28.24 1.93
N SER A 130 20.66 -29.09 1.40
CA SER A 130 20.03 -30.17 2.18
C SER A 130 21.01 -31.28 2.55
N LEU A 131 21.99 -31.56 1.69
CA LEU A 131 23.02 -32.57 1.88
C LEU A 131 24.08 -32.10 2.89
N GLU A 132 24.44 -30.81 2.85
CA GLU A 132 25.31 -30.15 3.82
C GLU A 132 24.66 -30.08 5.23
N LYS A 133 23.34 -29.88 5.30
CA LYS A 133 22.57 -29.89 6.55
C LYS A 133 22.39 -31.29 7.15
N LEU A 134 22.29 -32.33 6.31
CA LEU A 134 22.26 -33.73 6.74
C LEU A 134 23.62 -34.20 7.29
N GLN A 135 24.74 -33.77 6.69
CA GLN A 135 26.09 -34.12 7.16
C GLN A 135 26.47 -33.43 8.48
N THR A 136 26.03 -32.19 8.70
CA THR A 136 26.24 -31.47 9.96
C THR A 136 25.38 -32.05 11.10
N THR A 137 24.13 -32.42 10.82
CA THR A 137 23.24 -33.09 11.79
C THR A 137 23.77 -34.46 12.22
N HIS A 138 24.36 -35.24 11.29
CA HIS A 138 24.99 -36.52 11.63
C HIS A 138 26.27 -36.37 12.48
N LYS A 139 27.08 -35.32 12.27
CA LYS A 139 28.26 -35.02 13.10
C LYS A 139 27.89 -34.55 14.51
N GLU A 140 26.82 -33.76 14.66
CA GLU A 140 26.34 -33.34 16.00
C GLU A 140 25.72 -34.51 16.79
N THR A 141 25.01 -35.42 16.12
CA THR A 141 24.39 -36.58 16.78
C THR A 141 25.44 -37.61 17.22
N ALA A 142 26.50 -37.82 16.43
CA ALA A 142 27.64 -38.68 16.81
C ALA A 142 28.45 -38.10 17.98
N ASN A 143 28.64 -36.77 18.04
CA ASN A 143 29.34 -36.13 19.15
C ASN A 143 28.53 -36.06 20.45
N LYS A 144 27.19 -36.05 20.39
CA LYS A 144 26.34 -36.17 21.59
C LYS A 144 26.37 -37.58 22.19
N GLN A 145 26.36 -38.62 21.36
CA GLN A 145 26.38 -40.01 21.85
C GLN A 145 27.70 -40.41 22.54
N LEU A 146 28.82 -39.75 22.23
CA LEU A 146 30.10 -39.99 22.92
C LEU A 146 30.18 -39.32 24.31
N LYS A 147 29.39 -38.27 24.58
CA LYS A 147 29.39 -37.58 25.90
C LYS A 147 28.45 -38.22 26.93
N ASP A 148 27.42 -38.94 26.50
CA ASP A 148 26.43 -39.56 27.40
C ASP A 148 26.88 -40.94 27.94
N ILE A 149 27.92 -41.56 27.38
CA ILE A 149 28.43 -42.86 27.85
C ILE A 149 29.27 -42.70 29.13
N ASP A 150 29.98 -41.58 29.31
CA ASP A 150 30.88 -41.36 30.45
C ASP A 150 30.19 -40.83 31.73
N SER A 151 28.89 -40.51 31.68
CA SER A 151 28.17 -39.91 32.82
C SER A 151 27.08 -40.80 33.44
N SER A 152 26.84 -42.00 32.92
CA SER A 152 25.71 -42.88 33.30
C SER A 152 26.11 -44.18 34.03
N THR A 153 27.10 -44.14 34.94
CA THR A 153 27.44 -45.31 35.79
C THR A 153 27.46 -45.03 37.29
N LYS A 154 26.88 -43.92 37.77
CA LYS A 154 26.83 -43.63 39.23
C LYS A 154 25.47 -43.53 39.90
N ASN A 155 24.34 -43.75 39.23
CA ASN A 155 23.03 -43.47 39.86
C ASN A 155 21.92 -44.51 39.69
N ILE A 156 22.24 -45.77 39.35
CA ILE A 156 21.23 -46.83 39.16
C ILE A 156 21.44 -47.96 40.17
N GLN A 157 21.33 -47.67 41.47
CA GLN A 157 21.17 -48.72 42.49
C GLN A 157 20.12 -48.45 43.58
N ASN A 158 19.40 -47.32 43.58
CA ASN A 158 18.54 -46.96 44.71
C ASN A 158 17.02 -46.85 44.45
N GLU A 159 16.49 -47.31 43.31
CA GLU A 159 15.07 -47.10 42.98
C GLU A 159 14.30 -48.39 42.64
N LYS A 160 14.66 -49.51 43.27
CA LYS A 160 13.99 -50.81 43.05
C LYS A 160 13.77 -51.63 44.33
N ALA A 161 13.35 -50.97 45.39
CA ALA A 161 12.73 -51.62 46.54
C ALA A 161 11.73 -50.63 47.15
N VAL A 162 10.52 -51.12 47.49
CA VAL A 162 9.38 -50.35 48.04
C VAL A 162 8.67 -49.53 46.94
N ASP A 163 7.45 -49.81 46.48
CA ASP A 163 6.26 -50.24 47.20
C ASP A 163 5.25 -50.82 46.18
N MET A 164 4.93 -52.11 46.27
CA MET A 164 3.99 -52.80 45.39
C MET A 164 2.63 -53.00 46.09
N ASP A 165 2.24 -52.12 47.01
CA ASP A 165 1.08 -52.33 47.89
C ASP A 165 -0.07 -51.30 47.80
N THR A 166 -0.03 -50.31 46.90
CA THR A 166 -1.12 -49.29 46.83
C THR A 166 -2.13 -49.48 45.69
N PHE A 167 -2.04 -50.56 44.91
CA PHE A 167 -2.99 -50.85 43.83
C PHE A 167 -4.22 -51.65 44.28
N ARG A 168 -4.89 -51.24 45.37
CA ARG A 168 -6.25 -51.73 45.72
C ARG A 168 -6.82 -50.91 46.89
N LEU A 169 -7.63 -49.89 46.57
CA LEU A 169 -8.76 -49.35 47.35
C LEU A 169 -8.96 -47.86 47.00
N ASN A 170 -9.79 -47.59 46.00
CA ASN A 170 -10.81 -46.52 46.02
C ASN A 170 -11.59 -46.53 44.70
N HIS A 171 -12.17 -47.70 44.40
CA HIS A 171 -13.33 -47.81 43.51
C HIS A 171 -14.58 -47.84 44.40
N GLN A 172 -14.88 -46.71 45.05
CA GLN A 172 -16.16 -46.46 45.72
C GLN A 172 -16.23 -45.01 46.19
N LYS A 173 -16.83 -44.15 45.37
CA LYS A 173 -17.56 -42.91 45.68
C LYS A 173 -17.42 -41.94 44.50
N ASN A 174 -18.39 -42.01 43.59
CA ASN A 174 -19.03 -40.82 43.01
C ASN A 174 -20.24 -41.26 42.20
N THR A 175 -21.29 -41.66 42.94
CA THR A 175 -22.66 -41.68 42.47
C THR A 175 -23.45 -40.70 43.33
N LYS A 176 -23.97 -39.65 42.69
CA LYS A 176 -25.17 -38.84 43.03
C LYS A 176 -25.26 -38.17 44.41
N SER A 177 -25.50 -36.86 44.40
CA SER A 177 -26.72 -36.20 44.91
C SER A 177 -26.40 -34.75 45.33
N ASP A 178 -27.21 -33.82 44.81
CA ASP A 178 -27.66 -32.51 45.32
C ASP A 178 -26.72 -31.63 46.17
#